data_AF-A0A2M6YV54-F1
#
_entry.id   AF-A0A2M6YV54-F1
#
_cell.length_a   1.000
_cell.length_b   1.000
_cell.length_c   1.000
_cell.angle_alpha   90.00
_cell.angle_beta   90.00
_cell.angle_gamma   90.00
#
_symmetry.space_group_name_H-M   'P 1'
#
loop_
_entity.id
_entity.type
_entity.pdbx_description
1 polymer ?
#
loop_
_entity_poly.entity_id
_entity_poly.type
_entity_poly.pdbx_seq_one_letter_code
_entity_poly.pdbx_strand_id
1 'polypeptide(L)'
;MVNLTKKYVDEKKLVKINQLMFEILNKADDREDFFEIIKDIISPPEQLMVAKRVATIYLLLKGVDHYTIAKYLKSSRATVAKFSLLFYERESKLIKVIKDLLKNENISHFFEDLFADIFIQPGLKIGHYQMHWDHKRRQQERKMIDA
;
A
#
# COMPACT_ATOMS: atom_id res chain seq x y z
N MET A 1 -7.50 2.72 15.69
CA MET A 1 -6.92 4.07 15.90
C MET A 1 -5.88 3.93 17.00
N VAL A 2 -4.75 4.63 16.90
CA VAL A 2 -3.71 4.61 17.94
C VAL A 2 -4.25 5.35 19.15
N ASN A 3 -4.09 4.78 20.34
CA ASN A 3 -4.51 5.43 21.57
C ASN A 3 -3.45 6.45 21.98
N LEU A 4 -3.80 7.73 21.92
CA LEU A 4 -2.89 8.84 22.25
C LEU A 4 -3.39 9.55 23.49
N THR A 5 -2.45 9.91 24.37
CA THR A 5 -2.74 10.71 25.56
C THR A 5 -3.23 12.10 25.15
N LYS A 6 -4.18 12.67 25.90
CA LYS A 6 -4.72 14.03 25.66
C LYS A 6 -3.70 15.17 25.83
N LYS A 7 -2.52 14.88 26.38
CA LYS A 7 -1.43 15.83 26.59
C LYS A 7 -0.59 15.89 25.33
N TYR A 8 -0.68 16.99 24.61
CA TYR A 8 0.08 17.20 23.39
C TYR A 8 1.49 17.67 23.69
N VAL A 9 2.42 17.26 22.84
CA VAL A 9 3.78 17.79 22.81
C VAL A 9 3.73 19.16 22.12
N ASP A 10 4.50 20.12 22.63
CA ASP A 10 4.65 21.44 22.01
C ASP A 10 5.13 21.30 20.56
N GLU A 11 4.59 22.12 19.65
CA GLU A 11 4.81 22.00 18.21
C GLU A 11 6.31 22.12 17.84
N LYS A 12 7.03 23.04 18.50
CA LYS A 12 8.49 23.20 18.28
C LYS A 12 9.28 21.95 18.68
N LYS A 13 8.85 21.27 19.75
CA LYS A 13 9.47 20.00 20.17
C LYS A 13 9.12 18.89 19.20
N LEU A 14 7.89 18.85 18.72
CA LEU A 14 7.43 17.86 17.74
C LEU A 14 8.23 17.94 16.43
N VAL A 15 8.52 19.15 15.94
CA VAL A 15 9.38 19.33 14.75
C VAL A 15 10.76 18.70 14.96
N LYS A 16 11.39 18.94 16.12
CA LYS A 16 12.70 18.35 16.45
C LYS A 16 12.64 16.83 16.56
N ILE A 17 11.57 16.28 17.15
CA ILE A 17 11.37 14.82 17.24
C ILE A 17 11.21 14.21 15.85
N ASN A 18 10.43 14.85 14.97
CA ASN A 18 10.26 14.39 13.59
C ASN A 18 11.58 14.43 12.80
N GLN A 19 12.40 15.46 13.03
CA GLN A 19 13.72 15.55 12.42
C GLN A 19 14.65 14.42 12.90
N LEU A 20 14.67 14.13 14.21
CA LEU A 20 15.43 12.99 14.75
C LEU A 20 14.99 11.67 14.12
N MET A 21 13.67 11.45 14.02
CA MET A 21 13.12 10.26 13.37
C MET A 21 13.58 10.17 11.90
N PHE A 22 13.60 11.28 11.18
CA PHE A 22 14.09 11.32 9.79
C PHE A 22 15.58 10.95 9.70
N GLU A 23 16.43 11.51 10.56
CA GLU A 23 17.87 11.19 10.58
C GLU A 23 18.13 9.70 10.87
N ILE A 24 17.35 9.10 11.78
CA ILE A 24 17.46 7.66 12.09
C ILE A 24 17.10 6.82 10.85
N LEU A 25 15.98 7.14 10.19
CA LEU A 25 15.54 6.40 8.99
C LEU A 25 16.49 6.58 7.80
N ASN A 26 17.15 7.74 7.70
CA ASN A 26 18.09 8.05 6.61
C ASN A 26 19.47 7.37 6.79
N LYS A 27 19.74 6.78 7.96
CA LYS A 27 20.96 6.01 8.23
C LYS A 27 20.88 4.55 7.80
N ALA A 28 19.74 4.08 7.33
CA ALA A 28 19.63 2.72 6.79
C ALA A 28 20.45 2.63 5.49
N ASP A 29 21.45 1.75 5.46
CA ASP A 29 22.33 1.58 4.30
C ASP A 29 21.64 0.75 3.20
N ASP A 30 20.78 -0.19 3.60
CA ASP A 30 20.01 -1.02 2.69
C ASP A 30 18.56 -1.26 3.14
N ARG A 31 17.85 -2.10 2.36
CA ARG A 31 16.44 -2.41 2.57
C ARG A 31 16.21 -3.25 3.84
N GLU A 32 17.15 -4.13 4.17
CA GLU A 32 17.06 -5.03 5.32
C GLU A 32 17.24 -4.23 6.60
N ASP A 33 18.27 -3.39 6.67
CA ASP A 33 18.53 -2.44 7.74
C ASP A 33 17.32 -1.51 7.97
N PHE A 34 16.74 -0.98 6.90
CA PHE A 34 15.54 -0.14 6.99
C PHE A 34 14.38 -0.87 7.66
N PHE A 35 14.15 -2.14 7.31
CA PHE A 35 13.08 -2.92 7.89
C PHE A 35 13.33 -3.29 9.34
N GLU A 36 14.58 -3.51 9.76
CA GLU A 36 14.93 -3.73 11.16
C GLU A 36 14.64 -2.48 11.99
N ILE A 37 15.13 -1.32 11.56
CA ILE A 37 14.88 -0.03 12.23
C ILE A 37 13.38 0.25 12.35
N ILE A 38 12.62 0.02 11.28
CA ILE A 38 11.16 0.27 11.29
C ILE A 38 10.42 -0.68 12.23
N LYS A 39 10.84 -1.94 12.35
CA LYS A 39 10.20 -2.92 13.26
C LYS A 39 10.40 -2.54 14.72
N ASP A 40 11.52 -1.90 15.05
CA ASP A 40 11.79 -1.44 16.42
C ASP A 40 10.98 -0.19 16.78
N ILE A 41 10.64 0.64 15.79
CA ILE A 41 9.87 1.88 15.99
C ILE A 41 8.36 1.62 15.94
N ILE A 42 7.90 0.78 15.01
CA ILE A 42 6.49 0.59 14.70
C ILE A 42 6.05 -0.78 15.20
N SER A 43 5.01 -0.81 16.04
CA SER A 43 4.50 -2.08 16.55
C SER A 43 3.92 -2.97 15.43
N PRO A 44 3.91 -4.31 15.58
CA PRO A 44 3.38 -5.20 14.56
C PRO A 44 1.94 -4.87 14.08
N PRO A 45 1.00 -4.48 14.97
CA PRO A 45 -0.34 -4.04 14.54
C PRO A 45 -0.31 -2.76 13.70
N GLU A 46 0.56 -1.80 14.02
CA GLU A 46 0.70 -0.54 13.30
C GLU A 46 1.35 -0.74 11.92
N GLN A 47 2.32 -1.65 11.83
CA GLN A 47 2.93 -2.04 10.55
C GLN A 47 1.87 -2.61 9.60
N LEU A 48 1.03 -3.52 10.10
CA LEU A 48 -0.10 -4.05 9.34
C LEU A 48 -1.09 -2.95 8.93
N MET A 49 -1.36 -1.99 9.82
CA MET A 49 -2.22 -0.86 9.50
C MET A 49 -1.63 0.01 8.39
N VAL A 50 -0.33 0.33 8.42
CA VAL A 50 0.34 1.13 7.37
C VAL A 50 0.31 0.39 6.04
N ALA A 51 0.66 -0.90 6.02
CA ALA A 51 0.61 -1.72 4.81
C ALA A 51 -0.79 -1.74 4.17
N LYS A 52 -1.85 -1.95 4.98
CA LYS A 52 -3.23 -1.91 4.50
C LYS A 52 -3.64 -0.54 3.94
N ARG A 53 -3.12 0.55 4.49
CA ARG A 53 -3.38 1.91 3.97
C ARG A 53 -2.74 2.11 2.59
N VAL A 54 -1.49 1.68 2.41
CA VAL A 54 -0.80 1.72 1.11
C VAL A 54 -1.56 0.89 0.07
N ALA A 55 -1.96 -0.33 0.43
CA ALA A 55 -2.78 -1.19 -0.44
C ALA A 55 -4.14 -0.57 -0.78
N THR A 56 -4.82 0.04 0.19
CA THR A 56 -6.09 0.75 -0.04
C THR A 56 -5.90 1.87 -1.05
N ILE A 57 -4.85 2.69 -0.89
CA ILE A 57 -4.54 3.79 -1.81
C ILE A 57 -4.28 3.26 -3.23
N TYR A 58 -3.51 2.18 -3.36
CA TYR A 58 -3.25 1.54 -4.65
C TYR A 58 -4.55 1.06 -5.33
N LEU A 59 -5.41 0.36 -4.59
CA LEU A 59 -6.64 -0.19 -5.15
C LEU A 59 -7.65 0.91 -5.51
N LEU A 60 -7.70 2.00 -4.73
CA LEU A 60 -8.48 3.18 -5.07
C LEU A 60 -7.97 3.84 -6.37
N LEU A 61 -6.64 3.94 -6.56
CA LEU A 61 -6.03 4.44 -7.80
C LEU A 61 -6.39 3.60 -9.02
N LYS A 62 -6.48 2.28 -8.86
CA LYS A 62 -6.92 1.35 -9.92
C LYS A 62 -8.44 1.30 -10.11
N GLY A 63 -9.21 2.11 -9.36
CA GLY A 63 -10.66 2.23 -9.51
C GLY A 63 -11.46 1.08 -8.91
N VAL A 64 -10.89 0.30 -7.99
CA VAL A 64 -11.60 -0.78 -7.29
C VAL A 64 -12.64 -0.18 -6.33
N ASP A 65 -13.83 -0.77 -6.26
CA ASP A 65 -14.90 -0.28 -5.41
C ASP A 65 -14.59 -0.45 -3.91
N HIS A 66 -15.17 0.42 -3.09
CA HIS A 66 -14.89 0.45 -1.65
C HIS A 66 -15.27 -0.85 -0.92
N TYR A 67 -16.29 -1.57 -1.39
CA TYR A 67 -16.74 -2.81 -0.75
C TYR A 67 -15.73 -3.93 -1.00
N THR A 68 -15.28 -4.09 -2.25
CA THR A 68 -14.27 -5.09 -2.63
C THR A 68 -12.96 -4.86 -1.90
N ILE A 69 -12.49 -3.60 -1.83
CA ILE A 69 -11.28 -3.25 -1.06
C ILE A 69 -11.43 -3.62 0.42
N ALA A 70 -12.55 -3.24 1.04
CA ALA A 70 -12.80 -3.51 2.45
C ALA A 70 -12.82 -5.02 2.74
N LYS A 71 -13.48 -5.80 1.88
CA LYS A 71 -13.58 -7.25 1.99
C LYS A 71 -12.21 -7.91 1.84
N TYR A 72 -11.44 -7.55 0.81
CA TYR A 72 -10.15 -8.16 0.52
C TYR A 72 -9.10 -7.84 1.59
N LEU A 73 -8.95 -6.56 1.94
CA LEU A 73 -7.95 -6.13 2.93
C LEU A 73 -8.40 -6.35 4.39
N LYS A 74 -9.57 -6.98 4.61
CA LYS A 74 -10.20 -7.17 5.92
C LYS A 74 -10.16 -5.85 6.73
N SER A 75 -10.67 -4.79 6.11
CA SER A 75 -10.72 -3.44 6.67
C SER A 75 -12.17 -2.96 6.72
N SER A 76 -12.49 -2.06 7.66
CA SER A 76 -13.85 -1.51 7.72
C SER A 76 -14.11 -0.60 6.51
N ARG A 77 -15.35 -0.63 5.99
CA ARG A 77 -15.80 0.27 4.90
C ARG A 77 -15.58 1.74 5.26
N ALA A 78 -15.78 2.10 6.52
CA ALA A 78 -15.51 3.46 7.02
C ALA A 78 -14.03 3.86 6.86
N THR A 79 -13.09 2.93 7.09
CA THR A 79 -11.67 3.19 6.86
C THR A 79 -11.39 3.45 5.38
N VAL A 80 -11.90 2.59 4.49
CA VAL A 80 -11.71 2.76 3.04
C VAL A 80 -12.33 4.07 2.54
N ALA A 81 -13.56 4.39 2.96
CA ALA A 81 -14.23 5.64 2.62
C ALA A 81 -13.46 6.87 3.12
N LYS A 82 -12.93 6.83 4.35
CA LYS A 82 -12.07 7.89 4.89
C LYS A 82 -10.83 8.11 4.02
N PHE A 83 -10.16 7.03 3.61
CA PHE A 83 -9.00 7.14 2.73
C PHE A 83 -9.38 7.63 1.34
N SER A 84 -10.51 7.19 0.79
CA SER A 84 -11.05 7.69 -0.47
C SER A 84 -11.26 9.22 -0.41
N LEU A 85 -11.91 9.73 0.63
CA LEU A 85 -12.13 11.18 0.79
C LEU A 85 -10.82 11.96 0.93
N LEU A 86 -9.91 11.51 1.81
CA LEU A 86 -8.59 12.12 1.97
C LEU A 86 -7.74 12.11 0.69
N PHE A 87 -7.97 11.11 -0.17
CA PHE A 87 -7.25 10.89 -1.41
C PHE A 87 -7.82 11.73 -2.57
N TYR A 88 -9.14 11.81 -2.72
CA TYR A 88 -9.81 12.58 -3.78
C TYR A 88 -9.71 14.09 -3.57
N GLU A 89 -9.75 14.56 -2.32
CA GLU A 89 -9.76 16.00 -2.03
C GLU A 89 -8.37 16.67 -2.12
N ARG A 90 -7.28 15.88 -2.12
CA ARG A 90 -5.91 16.42 -2.09
C ARG A 90 -4.96 15.54 -2.89
N GLU A 91 -4.40 16.05 -3.99
CA GLU A 91 -3.20 15.48 -4.62
C GLU A 91 -1.98 15.59 -3.67
N SER A 92 -1.96 14.78 -2.62
CA SER A 92 -0.86 14.79 -1.66
C SER A 92 0.42 14.27 -2.30
N LYS A 93 1.58 14.68 -1.77
CA LYS A 93 2.90 14.23 -2.23
C LYS A 93 3.00 12.69 -2.26
N LEU A 94 2.35 12.01 -1.30
CA LEU A 94 2.27 10.55 -1.26
C LEU A 94 1.60 9.96 -2.51
N ILE A 95 0.51 10.57 -2.98
CA ILE A 95 -0.20 10.11 -4.18
C ILE A 95 0.71 10.20 -5.40
N LYS A 96 1.44 11.32 -5.53
CA LYS A 96 2.38 11.52 -6.63
C LYS A 96 3.48 10.46 -6.61
N VAL A 97 4.09 10.23 -5.45
CA VAL A 97 5.11 9.17 -5.26
C VAL A 97 4.56 7.80 -5.63
N ILE A 98 3.34 7.45 -5.18
CA ILE A 98 2.74 6.16 -5.53
C ILE A 98 2.46 6.08 -7.03
N LYS A 99 1.87 7.11 -7.64
CA LYS A 99 1.64 7.16 -9.10
C LYS A 99 2.94 6.99 -9.88
N ASP A 100 4.02 7.63 -9.44
CA ASP A 100 5.33 7.55 -10.08
C ASP A 100 5.96 6.16 -9.91
N LEU A 101 5.85 5.54 -8.72
CA LEU A 101 6.27 4.16 -8.50
C LEU A 101 5.50 3.18 -9.40
N LEU A 102 4.22 3.44 -9.66
CA LEU A 102 3.40 2.61 -10.56
C LEU A 102 3.73 2.80 -12.04
N LYS A 103 4.51 3.82 -12.42
CA LYS A 103 5.06 3.91 -13.78
C LYS A 103 6.20 2.91 -13.98
N ASN A 104 6.80 2.40 -12.92
CA ASN A 104 7.79 1.34 -13.01
C ASN A 104 7.07 0.00 -13.27
N GLU A 105 7.37 -0.62 -14.42
CA GLU A 105 6.71 -1.84 -14.88
C GLU A 105 6.85 -2.99 -13.87
N ASN A 106 8.03 -3.17 -13.27
CA ASN A 106 8.28 -4.23 -12.28
C ASN A 106 7.37 -4.07 -11.05
N ILE A 107 7.23 -2.84 -10.56
CA ILE A 107 6.39 -2.54 -9.40
C ILE A 107 4.90 -2.69 -9.77
N SER A 108 4.48 -2.16 -10.93
CA SER A 108 3.09 -2.32 -11.39
C SER A 108 2.71 -3.79 -11.52
N HIS A 109 3.58 -4.60 -12.10
CA HIS A 109 3.38 -6.03 -12.27
C HIS A 109 3.33 -6.79 -10.95
N PHE A 110 4.21 -6.48 -10.00
CA PHE A 110 4.14 -7.05 -8.66
C PHE A 110 2.77 -6.80 -8.00
N PHE A 111 2.25 -5.58 -8.10
CA PHE A 111 0.95 -5.25 -7.54
C PHE A 111 -0.23 -5.87 -8.30
N GLU A 112 -0.15 -5.97 -9.64
CA GLU A 112 -1.12 -6.70 -10.45
C GLU A 112 -1.19 -8.17 -10.06
N ASP A 113 -0.03 -8.81 -9.88
CA ASP A 113 0.08 -10.20 -9.45
C ASP A 113 -0.46 -10.39 -8.03
N LEU A 114 -0.12 -9.50 -7.10
CA LEU A 114 -0.59 -9.54 -5.71
C LEU A 114 -2.11 -9.43 -5.61
N PHE A 115 -2.72 -8.61 -6.45
CA PHE A 115 -4.15 -8.32 -6.41
C PHE A 115 -4.93 -8.97 -7.56
N ALA A 116 -4.34 -9.96 -8.24
CA ALA A 116 -4.94 -10.62 -9.40
C ALA A 116 -6.34 -11.19 -9.08
N ASP A 117 -6.54 -11.72 -7.87
CA ASP A 117 -7.83 -12.26 -7.41
C ASP A 117 -8.93 -11.19 -7.27
N ILE A 118 -8.57 -9.91 -7.15
CA ILE A 118 -9.54 -8.80 -7.18
C ILE A 118 -9.96 -8.53 -8.62
N PHE A 119 -9.01 -8.48 -9.55
CA PHE A 119 -9.25 -8.08 -10.94
C PHE A 119 -9.77 -9.24 -11.80
N ILE A 120 -9.40 -10.47 -11.47
CA ILE A 120 -9.61 -11.65 -12.30
C ILE A 120 -10.32 -12.72 -11.47
N GLN A 121 -11.62 -12.56 -11.30
CA GLN A 121 -12.47 -13.57 -10.67
C GLN A 121 -13.10 -14.47 -11.74
N PRO A 122 -12.60 -15.70 -11.95
CA PRO A 122 -13.24 -16.62 -12.89
C PRO A 122 -14.68 -16.90 -12.44
N GLY A 123 -15.64 -16.71 -13.36
CA GLY A 123 -17.05 -17.06 -13.15
C GLY A 123 -18.03 -15.91 -12.83
N LEU A 124 -17.58 -14.65 -12.70
CA LEU A 124 -18.48 -13.51 -12.43
C LEU A 124 -18.85 -12.68 -13.67
N LYS A 125 -18.00 -12.64 -14.69
CA LYS A 125 -18.25 -12.00 -15.98
C LYS A 125 -17.63 -12.81 -17.12
N ILE A 126 -18.27 -12.78 -18.29
CA ILE A 126 -17.78 -13.42 -19.53
C ILE A 126 -16.38 -12.87 -19.84
N GLY A 127 -15.39 -13.76 -20.08
CA GLY A 127 -14.00 -13.40 -20.39
C GLY A 127 -13.00 -13.47 -19.22
N HIS A 128 -13.43 -13.48 -17.95
CA HIS A 128 -12.51 -13.54 -16.81
C HIS A 128 -11.74 -14.88 -16.70
N TYR A 129 -12.32 -15.97 -17.20
CA TYR A 129 -11.63 -17.26 -17.24
C TYR A 129 -10.41 -17.22 -18.17
N GLN A 130 -10.56 -16.61 -19.35
CA GLN A 130 -9.47 -16.43 -20.29
C GLN A 130 -8.40 -15.47 -19.74
N MET A 131 -8.82 -14.35 -19.13
CA MET A 131 -7.90 -13.43 -18.45
C MET A 131 -7.12 -14.11 -17.31
N HIS A 132 -7.74 -15.03 -16.57
CA HIS A 132 -7.07 -15.79 -15.51
C HIS A 132 -5.94 -16.65 -16.05
N TRP A 133 -6.21 -17.39 -17.13
CA TRP A 133 -5.19 -18.20 -17.78
C TRP A 133 -4.13 -17.34 -18.47
N ASP A 134 -4.50 -16.23 -19.09
CA ASP A 134 -3.56 -15.29 -19.71
C ASP A 134 -2.65 -14.62 -18.69
N HIS A 135 -3.17 -14.32 -17.50
CA HIS A 135 -2.38 -13.82 -16.39
C HIS A 135 -1.42 -14.88 -15.86
N LYS A 136 -1.91 -16.11 -15.68
CA LYS A 136 -1.10 -17.25 -15.22
C LYS A 136 0.03 -17.60 -16.20
N ARG A 137 -0.22 -17.51 -17.51
CA ARG A 137 0.82 -17.66 -18.56
C ARG A 137 1.86 -16.55 -18.47
N ARG A 138 1.44 -15.29 -18.38
CA ARG A 138 2.36 -14.14 -18.24
C ARG A 138 3.24 -14.23 -16.99
N GLN A 139 2.72 -14.73 -15.87
CA GLN A 139 3.53 -15.00 -14.68
C GLN A 139 4.60 -16.06 -14.93
N GLN A 140 4.28 -17.11 -15.70
CA GLN A 140 5.23 -18.17 -16.04
C GLN A 140 6.31 -17.65 -17.00
N GLU A 141 5.93 -16.87 -18.00
CA GLU A 141 6.85 -16.25 -18.96
C GLU A 141 7.83 -15.30 -18.27
N ARG A 142 7.37 -14.49 -17.32
CA ARG A 142 8.25 -13.58 -16.54
C ARG A 142 9.26 -14.34 -15.70
N LYS A 143 8.84 -15.41 -15.03
CA LYS A 143 9.74 -16.27 -14.26
C LYS A 143 10.82 -16.94 -15.12
N MET A 144 10.61 -17.09 -16.42
CA MET A 144 11.60 -17.62 -17.35
C MET A 144 12.60 -16.57 -17.86
N ILE A 145 12.26 -15.28 -17.77
CA ILE A 145 13.13 -14.17 -18.20
C ILE A 145 14.09 -13.75 -17.07
N ASP A 146 13.67 -13.92 -15.82
CA ASP A 146 14.46 -13.60 -14.62
C ASP A 146 15.35 -14.75 -14.11
N ALA A 147 15.41 -15.89 -14.83
CA ALA A 147 16.18 -17.09 -14.48
C ALA A 147 17.37 -17.31 -15.44
#